data_AF-A0A6J1RLL5-F1
#
_entry.id   AF-A0A6J1RLL5-F1
#
_cell.length_a   1.000
_cell.length_b   1.000
_cell.length_c   1.000
_cell.angle_alpha   90.00
_cell.angle_beta   90.00
_cell.angle_gamma   90.00
#
_symmetry.space_group_name_H-M   'P 1'
#
loop_
_entity.id
_entity.type
_entity.pdbx_description
1 polymer ?
#
loop_
_entity_poly.entity_id
_entity_poly.type
_entity_poly.pdbx_seq_one_letter_code
_entity_poly.pdbx_strand_id
1 'polypeptide(L)'
;MPHRIGKVNNIEKFDSEFFNILATEAHIMDPMTRMLLEHTYEVIIDAGINPKELRGTRTSVITAISQSETQGYFSFTGSELARLPMTGCNVSFMANTISYWLGATGQSHSIDTACSSSNYAIVKGYEQIRSGICDAVIIASASLCLSLHVQFLFYDLG
;
A
#
# COMPACT_ATOMS: atom_id res chain seq x y z
N MET A 1 2.52 -28.62 3.19
CA MET A 1 2.56 -27.30 2.53
C MET A 1 1.93 -27.39 1.16
N PRO A 2 1.07 -26.44 0.77
CA PRO A 2 0.47 -26.41 -0.57
C PRO A 2 1.57 -26.27 -1.65
N HIS A 3 1.50 -27.08 -2.70
CA HIS A 3 2.47 -27.06 -3.81
C HIS A 3 2.28 -25.90 -4.79
N ARG A 4 1.19 -25.12 -4.65
CA ARG A 4 0.81 -24.07 -5.59
C ARG A 4 0.49 -22.78 -4.83
N ILE A 5 0.99 -21.67 -5.35
CA ILE A 5 0.71 -20.32 -4.88
C ILE A 5 0.62 -19.38 -6.08
N GLY A 6 -0.27 -18.39 -6.02
CA GLY A 6 -0.30 -17.30 -6.98
C GLY A 6 0.89 -16.39 -6.76
N LYS A 7 1.72 -16.18 -7.79
CA LYS A 7 2.91 -15.33 -7.71
C LYS A 7 2.70 -14.07 -8.52
N VAL A 8 3.14 -12.95 -7.95
CA VAL A 8 3.29 -11.70 -8.68
C VAL A 8 4.65 -11.72 -9.37
N ASN A 9 4.69 -11.25 -10.62
CA ASN A 9 5.94 -11.13 -11.36
C ASN A 9 6.66 -9.84 -11.01
N ASN A 10 8.00 -9.84 -11.09
CA ASN A 10 8.84 -8.65 -11.00
C ASN A 10 8.66 -7.81 -9.71
N ILE A 11 8.50 -8.45 -8.54
CA ILE A 11 8.30 -7.77 -7.24
C ILE A 11 9.48 -6.85 -6.85
N GLU A 12 10.62 -7.02 -7.51
CA GLU A 12 11.83 -6.24 -7.30
C GLU A 12 11.83 -4.89 -8.01
N LYS A 13 11.00 -4.71 -9.05
CA LYS A 13 10.99 -3.50 -9.88
C LYS A 13 10.27 -2.34 -9.20
N PHE A 14 10.81 -1.14 -9.39
CA PHE A 14 10.21 0.12 -8.96
C PHE A 14 10.91 1.32 -9.62
N ASP A 15 10.15 2.29 -10.15
CA ASP A 15 10.69 3.55 -10.67
C ASP A 15 10.84 4.61 -9.55
N SER A 16 11.89 4.48 -8.74
CA SER A 16 12.09 5.38 -7.59
C SER A 16 12.31 6.84 -7.97
N GLU A 17 12.91 7.11 -9.14
CA GLU A 17 13.18 8.48 -9.60
C GLU A 17 11.89 9.22 -9.91
N PHE A 18 10.94 8.57 -10.60
CA PHE A 18 9.62 9.14 -10.87
C PHE A 18 8.85 9.54 -9.60
N PHE A 19 8.94 8.72 -8.54
CA PHE A 19 8.29 9.00 -7.27
C PHE A 19 9.09 9.92 -6.33
N ASN A 20 10.25 10.43 -6.75
CA ASN A 20 11.18 11.23 -5.93
C ASN A 20 11.60 10.52 -4.64
N ILE A 21 11.82 9.21 -4.70
CA ILE A 21 12.28 8.39 -3.58
C ILE A 21 13.76 8.06 -3.81
N LEU A 22 14.57 8.23 -2.76
CA LEU A 22 16.00 7.89 -2.83
C LEU A 22 16.17 6.39 -3.06
N ALA A 23 17.12 5.98 -3.91
CA ALA A 23 17.36 4.56 -4.19
C ALA A 23 17.62 3.74 -2.92
N THR A 24 18.35 4.31 -1.94
CA THR A 24 18.60 3.69 -0.64
C THR A 24 17.33 3.47 0.19
N GLU A 25 16.35 4.37 0.07
CA GLU A 25 15.04 4.23 0.71
C GLU A 25 14.18 3.21 -0.03
N ALA A 26 14.16 3.26 -1.36
CA ALA A 26 13.43 2.31 -2.19
C ALA A 26 13.84 0.84 -1.94
N HIS A 27 15.13 0.58 -1.66
CA HIS A 27 15.63 -0.76 -1.34
C HIS A 27 15.08 -1.36 -0.05
N ILE A 28 14.61 -0.54 0.88
CA ILE A 28 14.06 -0.96 2.17
C ILE A 28 12.56 -0.69 2.29
N MET A 29 11.92 -0.22 1.23
CA MET A 29 10.47 -0.13 1.18
C MET A 29 9.84 -1.51 1.01
N ASP A 30 8.66 -1.70 1.61
CA ASP A 30 7.86 -2.88 1.34
C ASP A 30 7.54 -2.94 -0.18
N PRO A 31 7.76 -4.09 -0.85
CA PRO A 31 7.38 -4.27 -2.25
C PRO A 31 5.92 -3.90 -2.53
N MET A 32 5.01 -4.10 -1.58
CA MET A 32 3.61 -3.66 -1.68
C MET A 32 3.52 -2.14 -1.81
N THR A 33 4.23 -1.36 -0.98
CA THR A 33 4.23 0.11 -1.08
C THR A 33 4.71 0.58 -2.46
N ARG A 34 5.77 -0.04 -2.98
CA ARG A 34 6.34 0.27 -4.30
C ARG A 34 5.33 0.01 -5.42
N MET A 35 4.73 -1.17 -5.42
CA MET A 35 3.69 -1.52 -6.39
C MET A 35 2.47 -0.61 -6.28
N LEU A 36 2.00 -0.32 -5.07
CA LEU A 36 0.81 0.50 -4.84
C LEU A 36 0.99 1.92 -5.37
N LEU A 37 2.20 2.49 -5.28
CA LEU A 37 2.51 3.79 -5.88
C LEU A 37 2.36 3.77 -7.41
N GLU A 38 2.95 2.78 -8.08
CA GLU A 38 2.85 2.59 -9.52
C GLU A 38 1.41 2.36 -9.97
N HIS A 39 0.70 1.44 -9.32
CA HIS A 39 -0.68 1.10 -9.67
C HIS A 39 -1.65 2.26 -9.36
N THR A 40 -1.35 3.09 -8.36
CA THR A 40 -2.12 4.30 -8.09
C THR A 40 -1.94 5.32 -9.22
N TYR A 41 -0.72 5.50 -9.73
CA TYR A 41 -0.52 6.35 -10.91
C TYR A 41 -1.27 5.80 -12.12
N GLU A 42 -1.16 4.50 -12.38
CA GLU A 42 -1.82 3.81 -13.50
C GLU A 42 -3.35 3.95 -13.45
N VAL A 43 -3.98 3.77 -12.28
CA VAL A 43 -5.45 3.88 -12.18
C VAL A 43 -5.94 5.31 -12.36
N ILE A 44 -5.14 6.31 -11.97
CA ILE A 44 -5.50 7.73 -12.17
C ILE A 44 -5.47 8.09 -13.66
N ILE A 45 -4.44 7.65 -14.39
CA ILE A 45 -4.37 7.87 -15.83
C ILE A 45 -5.41 7.05 -16.60
N ASP A 46 -5.73 5.83 -16.14
CA ASP A 46 -6.79 4.99 -16.70
C ASP A 46 -8.17 5.65 -16.54
N ALA A 47 -8.39 6.35 -15.42
CA ALA A 47 -9.57 7.19 -15.21
C ALA A 47 -9.60 8.47 -16.08
N GLY A 48 -8.56 8.72 -16.88
CA GLY A 48 -8.45 9.92 -17.73
C GLY A 48 -8.13 11.20 -16.96
N ILE A 49 -7.64 11.10 -15.73
CA ILE A 49 -7.34 12.22 -14.85
C ILE A 49 -5.82 12.47 -14.86
N ASN A 50 -5.42 13.74 -14.89
CA ASN A 50 -4.02 14.08 -14.66
C ASN A 50 -3.73 14.04 -13.15
N PRO A 51 -2.76 13.25 -12.65
CA PRO A 51 -2.46 13.19 -11.21
C PRO A 51 -2.17 14.55 -10.57
N LYS A 52 -1.68 15.53 -11.35
CA LYS A 52 -1.46 16.89 -10.87
C LYS A 52 -2.75 17.61 -10.48
N GLU A 53 -3.89 17.23 -11.03
CA GLU A 53 -5.20 17.80 -10.70
C GLU A 53 -5.68 17.37 -9.31
N LEU A 54 -5.18 16.24 -8.78
CA LEU A 54 -5.53 15.78 -7.44
C LEU A 54 -4.77 16.53 -6.33
N ARG A 55 -3.72 17.29 -6.68
CA ARG A 55 -2.94 18.08 -5.71
C ARG A 55 -3.80 19.16 -5.07
N GLY A 56 -3.79 19.20 -3.75
CA GLY A 56 -4.57 20.14 -2.95
C GLY A 56 -6.06 19.80 -2.84
N THR A 57 -6.55 18.81 -3.59
CA THR A 57 -7.96 18.40 -3.54
C THR A 57 -8.26 17.56 -2.30
N ARG A 58 -9.53 17.48 -1.92
CA ARG A 58 -10.02 16.62 -0.84
C ARG A 58 -10.07 15.14 -1.23
N THR A 59 -9.16 14.69 -2.10
CA THR A 59 -9.06 13.28 -2.47
C THR A 59 -8.63 12.48 -1.25
N SER A 60 -9.40 11.48 -0.86
CA SER A 60 -9.07 10.59 0.25
C SER A 60 -8.31 9.37 -0.25
N VAL A 61 -7.45 8.78 0.59
CA VAL A 61 -6.67 7.58 0.30
C VAL A 61 -6.95 6.54 1.37
N ILE A 62 -7.42 5.37 0.95
CA ILE A 62 -7.72 4.25 1.83
C ILE A 62 -6.86 3.07 1.38
N THR A 63 -6.03 2.53 2.28
CA THR A 63 -5.36 1.26 2.02
C THR A 63 -6.05 0.11 2.74
N ALA A 64 -6.21 -1.01 2.04
CA ALA A 64 -6.82 -2.24 2.55
C ALA A 64 -5.78 -3.36 2.55
N ILE A 65 -5.01 -3.44 3.63
CA ILE A 65 -3.82 -4.30 3.77
C ILE A 65 -3.80 -4.81 5.20
N SER A 66 -3.73 -6.13 5.38
CA SER A 66 -3.77 -6.72 6.71
C SER A 66 -2.41 -6.76 7.39
N GLN A 67 -1.36 -7.19 6.66
CA GLN A 67 -0.04 -7.41 7.25
C GLN A 67 1.07 -7.10 6.25
N SER A 68 2.18 -6.57 6.76
CA SER A 68 3.45 -6.41 6.04
C SER A 68 4.49 -7.38 6.63
N GLU A 69 4.88 -8.40 5.86
CA GLU A 69 5.93 -9.32 6.26
C GLU A 69 7.33 -8.67 6.21
N THR A 70 7.52 -7.69 5.32
CA THR A 70 8.75 -6.90 5.22
C THR A 70 8.98 -6.05 6.47
N GLN A 71 7.92 -5.45 7.03
CA GLN A 71 8.00 -4.71 8.29
C GLN A 71 8.45 -5.62 9.44
N GLY A 72 7.91 -6.84 9.52
CA GLY A 72 8.31 -7.84 10.50
C GLY A 72 9.79 -8.18 10.36
N TYR A 73 10.24 -8.51 9.15
CA TYR A 73 11.64 -8.83 8.86
C TYR A 73 12.62 -7.75 9.33
N PHE A 74 12.38 -6.48 8.99
CA PHE A 74 13.27 -5.39 9.41
C PHE A 74 13.21 -5.10 10.91
N SER A 75 12.06 -5.31 11.54
CA SER A 75 11.90 -5.09 12.99
C SER A 75 12.68 -6.12 13.82
N PHE A 76 12.77 -7.38 13.35
CA PHE A 76 13.45 -8.46 14.07
C PHE A 76 14.96 -8.58 13.77
N THR A 77 15.43 -8.04 12.65
CA THR A 77 16.84 -8.16 12.23
C THR A 77 17.78 -7.12 12.83
N GLY A 78 17.27 -6.10 13.54
CA GLY A 78 18.09 -5.14 14.31
C GLY A 78 19.10 -4.33 13.49
N SER A 79 18.88 -4.20 12.18
CA SER A 79 19.78 -3.47 11.26
C SER A 79 19.95 -2.00 11.66
N GLU A 80 21.15 -1.42 11.49
CA GLU A 80 21.39 0.03 11.62
C GLU A 80 20.47 0.88 10.71
N LEU A 81 19.86 0.28 9.68
CA LEU A 81 18.83 0.91 8.86
C LEU A 81 17.48 1.09 9.57
N ALA A 82 17.29 0.62 10.81
CA ALA A 82 16.03 0.60 11.56
C ALA A 82 15.28 1.95 11.72
N ARG A 83 15.86 3.09 11.30
CA ARG A 83 15.21 4.41 11.36
C ARG A 83 14.34 4.72 10.13
N LEU A 84 14.57 4.07 8.99
CA LEU A 84 13.83 4.29 7.72
C LEU A 84 12.64 3.32 7.47
N PRO A 85 12.61 2.06 7.95
CA PRO A 85 11.49 1.14 7.73
C PRO A 85 10.15 1.63 8.27
N MET A 86 10.15 2.56 9.24
CA MET A 86 8.92 3.12 9.78
C MET A 86 8.09 3.88 8.74
N THR A 87 8.72 4.55 7.78
CA THR A 87 8.02 5.27 6.71
C THR A 87 7.73 4.38 5.50
N GLY A 88 8.62 3.42 5.19
CA GLY A 88 8.52 2.59 3.99
C GLY A 88 7.76 1.27 4.12
N CYS A 89 7.67 0.70 5.33
CA CYS A 89 7.13 -0.65 5.55
C CYS A 89 5.88 -0.68 6.43
N ASN A 90 5.59 0.37 7.20
CA ASN A 90 4.43 0.37 8.07
C ASN A 90 3.14 0.44 7.25
N VAL A 91 2.19 -0.45 7.51
CA VAL A 91 0.92 -0.53 6.77
C VAL A 91 0.15 0.79 6.79
N SER A 92 0.11 1.47 7.95
CA SER A 92 -0.53 2.78 8.10
C SER A 92 0.15 3.88 7.28
N PHE A 93 1.45 3.75 7.01
CA PHE A 93 2.17 4.67 6.16
C PHE A 93 1.91 4.45 4.67
N MET A 94 1.45 3.28 4.24
CA MET A 94 1.21 3.03 2.80
C MET A 94 0.16 3.99 2.22
N ALA A 95 -0.93 4.26 2.94
CA ALA A 95 -1.90 5.28 2.54
C ALA A 95 -1.28 6.68 2.53
N ASN A 96 -0.50 7.00 3.57
CA ASN A 96 0.12 8.32 3.71
C ASN A 96 1.17 8.59 2.62
N THR A 97 1.95 7.59 2.23
CA THR A 97 2.94 7.70 1.15
C THR A 97 2.27 8.00 -0.18
N ILE A 98 1.15 7.32 -0.48
CA ILE A 98 0.34 7.61 -1.67
C ILE A 98 -0.25 9.03 -1.60
N SER A 99 -0.87 9.38 -0.47
CA SER A 99 -1.47 10.71 -0.27
C SER A 99 -0.44 11.83 -0.39
N TYR A 100 0.76 11.62 0.16
CA TYR A 100 1.87 12.57 0.11
C TYR A 100 2.36 12.78 -1.32
N TRP A 101 2.59 11.69 -2.06
CA TRP A 101 3.04 11.79 -3.46
C TRP A 101 1.99 12.47 -4.36
N LEU A 102 0.70 12.16 -4.17
CA LEU A 102 -0.41 12.82 -4.86
C LEU A 102 -0.60 14.28 -4.45
N GLY A 103 -0.09 14.69 -3.29
CA GLY A 103 -0.41 15.98 -2.68
C GLY A 103 -1.89 16.12 -2.32
N ALA A 104 -2.59 15.00 -2.07
CA ALA A 104 -4.00 14.97 -1.70
C ALA A 104 -4.19 15.37 -0.24
N THR A 105 -5.25 16.13 0.06
CA THR A 105 -5.52 16.69 1.40
C THR A 105 -6.72 16.04 2.11
N GLY A 106 -7.35 15.05 1.47
CA GLY A 106 -8.42 14.27 2.08
C GLY A 106 -7.93 13.31 3.17
N GLN A 107 -8.82 12.44 3.65
CA GLN A 107 -8.50 11.49 4.70
C GLN A 107 -7.52 10.43 4.17
N SER A 108 -6.46 10.14 4.93
CA SER A 108 -5.49 9.09 4.59
C SER A 108 -5.41 8.08 5.73
N HIS A 109 -5.81 6.84 5.49
CA HIS A 109 -5.83 5.79 6.52
C HIS A 109 -5.81 4.38 5.94
N SER A 110 -5.54 3.41 6.82
CA SER A 110 -5.57 1.98 6.51
C SER A 110 -6.72 1.30 7.22
N ILE A 111 -7.25 0.26 6.57
CA ILE A 111 -8.34 -0.57 7.05
C ILE A 111 -7.88 -2.02 6.98
N ASP A 112 -8.13 -2.77 8.06
CA ASP A 112 -7.96 -4.21 8.11
C ASP A 112 -9.24 -4.87 8.65
N THR A 113 -9.92 -5.62 7.78
CA THR A 113 -11.00 -6.54 8.13
C THR A 113 -10.66 -7.96 7.63
N ALA A 114 -9.38 -8.31 7.62
CA ALA A 114 -8.83 -9.54 7.05
C ALA A 114 -9.20 -9.69 5.55
N CYS A 115 -9.75 -10.84 5.15
CA CYS A 115 -10.02 -11.16 3.74
C CYS A 115 -11.04 -10.22 3.08
N SER A 116 -11.88 -9.53 3.85
CA SER A 116 -12.87 -8.58 3.33
C SER A 116 -12.37 -7.14 3.23
N SER A 117 -11.09 -6.88 3.55
CA SER A 117 -10.54 -5.51 3.66
C SER A 117 -10.78 -4.67 2.42
N SER A 118 -10.51 -5.21 1.23
CA SER A 118 -10.65 -4.48 -0.04
C SER A 118 -12.10 -4.09 -0.32
N ASN A 119 -13.04 -5.03 -0.16
CA ASN A 119 -14.46 -4.76 -0.37
C ASN A 119 -15.02 -3.78 0.66
N TYR A 120 -14.61 -3.91 1.93
CA TYR A 120 -15.02 -2.97 2.96
C TYR A 120 -14.47 -1.57 2.72
N ALA A 121 -13.22 -1.44 2.24
CA ALA A 121 -12.66 -0.16 1.85
C ALA A 121 -13.43 0.49 0.68
N ILE A 122 -13.89 -0.29 -0.31
CA ILE A 122 -14.76 0.18 -1.40
C ILE A 122 -16.06 0.79 -0.85
N VAL A 123 -16.73 0.06 0.05
CA VAL A 123 -17.97 0.55 0.68
C VAL A 123 -17.69 1.85 1.44
N LYS A 124 -16.59 1.94 2.19
CA LYS A 124 -16.21 3.14 2.94
C LYS A 124 -15.87 4.33 2.04
N GLY A 125 -15.14 4.11 0.95
CA GLY A 125 -14.84 5.16 -0.02
C GLY A 125 -16.10 5.72 -0.68
N TYR A 126 -17.05 4.83 -1.05
CA TYR A 126 -18.35 5.27 -1.56
C TYR A 126 -19.13 6.12 -0.54
N GLU A 127 -19.15 5.71 0.74
CA GLU A 127 -19.79 6.49 1.81
C GLU A 127 -19.15 7.87 1.99
N GLN A 128 -17.83 7.97 1.90
CA GLN A 128 -17.10 9.25 2.01
C GLN A 128 -17.45 10.21 0.87
N ILE A 129 -17.51 9.71 -0.37
CA ILE A 129 -17.91 10.51 -1.53
C ILE A 129 -19.37 10.96 -1.37
N ARG A 130 -20.27 10.02 -1.04
CA ARG A 130 -21.70 10.28 -0.91
C ARG A 130 -22.03 11.28 0.20
N SER A 131 -21.24 11.30 1.28
CA SER A 131 -21.41 12.25 2.39
C SER A 131 -20.75 13.61 2.14
N GLY A 132 -20.05 13.80 1.02
CA GLY A 132 -19.37 15.05 0.69
C GLY A 132 -18.08 15.30 1.48
N ILE A 133 -17.55 14.28 2.17
CA ILE A 133 -16.27 14.33 2.88
C ILE A 133 -15.11 14.50 1.88
N CYS A 134 -15.20 13.81 0.73
CA CYS A 134 -14.22 13.86 -0.33
C CYS A 134 -14.89 13.92 -1.71
N ASP A 135 -14.17 14.46 -2.69
CA ASP A 135 -14.64 14.57 -4.08
C ASP A 135 -14.19 13.34 -4.91
N ALA A 136 -13.11 12.68 -4.47
CA ALA A 136 -12.59 11.44 -5.02
C ALA A 136 -11.96 10.59 -3.90
N VAL A 137 -11.83 9.29 -4.14
CA VAL A 137 -11.17 8.36 -3.22
C VAL A 137 -10.28 7.39 -4.00
N ILE A 138 -9.05 7.23 -3.54
CA ILE A 138 -8.12 6.19 -3.99
C ILE A 138 -8.22 5.04 -2.99
N ILE A 139 -8.47 3.84 -3.50
CA ILE A 139 -8.55 2.62 -2.71
C ILE A 139 -7.47 1.68 -3.22
N ALA A 140 -6.50 1.36 -2.37
CA ALA A 140 -5.33 0.60 -2.75
C ALA A 140 -5.19 -0.63 -1.84
N SER A 141 -4.90 -1.79 -2.41
CA SER A 141 -4.86 -3.06 -1.69
C SER A 141 -3.77 -3.94 -2.28
N ALA A 142 -3.01 -4.61 -1.43
CA ALA A 142 -1.98 -5.55 -1.82
C ALA A 142 -1.84 -6.64 -0.75
N SER A 143 -1.41 -7.83 -1.18
CA SER A 143 -1.06 -8.94 -0.31
C SER A 143 0.07 -9.73 -0.96
N LEU A 144 1.16 -9.93 -0.22
CA LEU A 144 2.31 -10.73 -0.64
C LEU A 144 2.62 -11.77 0.44
N CYS A 145 3.00 -12.97 0.00
CA CYS A 145 3.52 -14.01 0.88
C CYS A 145 5.02 -14.15 0.64
N LEU A 146 5.84 -13.57 1.52
CA LEU A 146 7.30 -13.51 1.40
C LEU A 146 7.99 -14.55 2.29
N SER A 147 7.35 -14.95 3.39
CA SER A 147 7.83 -15.86 4.40
C SER A 147 7.00 -17.13 4.45
N LEU A 148 7.71 -18.26 4.48
CA LEU A 148 7.10 -19.58 4.67
C LEU A 148 6.45 -19.71 6.06
N HIS A 149 6.90 -18.95 7.06
CA HIS A 149 6.40 -19.05 8.42
C HIS A 149 4.92 -18.70 8.52
N VAL A 150 4.49 -17.60 7.88
CA VAL A 150 3.08 -17.18 7.89
C VAL A 150 2.20 -18.22 7.20
N GLN A 151 2.69 -18.80 6.09
CA GLN A 151 1.99 -19.87 5.39
C GLN A 151 1.84 -21.14 6.23
N PHE A 152 2.85 -21.49 7.03
CA PHE A 152 2.77 -22.60 7.99
C PHE A 152 1.71 -22.35 9.05
N LEU A 153 1.63 -21.14 9.62
CA LEU A 153 0.61 -20.80 10.62
C LEU A 153 -0.81 -20.99 10.08
N PHE A 154 -1.07 -20.56 8.85
CA PHE A 154 -2.37 -20.80 8.21
C PHE A 154 -2.64 -22.28 7.89
N TYR A 155 -1.60 -23.06 7.62
CA TYR A 155 -1.73 -24.50 7.39
C TYR A 155 -2.07 -25.26 8.69
N ASP A 156 -1.43 -24.91 9.80
CA ASP A 156 -1.63 -25.58 11.10
C ASP A 156 -2.99 -25.22 11.76
N LEU A 157 -3.65 -24.16 11.30
CA LEU A 157 -5.02 -23.82 11.70
C LEU A 157 -6.07 -24.74 11.04
N GLY A 158 -5.68 -25.57 10.08
CA GLY A 158 -6.54 -26.47 9.30
C GLY A 158 -6.53 -27.92 9.77
#